data_AF-A0A7T8GQL1-F1
#
_entry.id   AF-A0A7T8GQL1-F1
#
_cell.length_a   1.000
_cell.length_b   1.000
_cell.length_c   1.000
_cell.angle_alpha   90.00
_cell.angle_beta   90.00
_cell.angle_gamma   90.00
#
_symmetry.space_group_name_H-M   'P 1'
#
loop_
_entity.id
_entity.type
_entity.pdbx_description
1 polymer ?
#
loop_
_entity_poly.entity_id
_entity_poly.type
_entity_poly.pdbx_seq_one_letter_code
_entity_poly.pdbx_strand_id
1 'polypeptide(L)' 'MVKKNYPTGNYVWQQDGAPSHMAAKNQKFCKDNMAHFWPKNFWPPSSPDLNPLDFFWWAQLRARPTGPLTSILTL' A
#
# COMPACT_ATOMS: atom_id res chain seq x y z
N MET A 1 -9.62 -12.98 -8.82
CA MET A 1 -9.68 -11.76 -7.98
C MET A 1 -9.43 -12.15 -6.54
N VAL A 2 -8.82 -11.30 -5.71
CA VAL A 2 -8.28 -11.67 -4.38
C VAL A 2 -9.32 -12.40 -3.52
N LYS A 3 -10.56 -11.89 -3.42
CA LYS A 3 -11.68 -12.58 -2.74
C LYS A 3 -11.89 -14.04 -3.15
N LYS A 4 -11.75 -14.37 -4.45
CA LYS A 4 -11.92 -15.73 -4.97
C LYS A 4 -10.82 -16.68 -4.47
N ASN A 5 -9.61 -16.18 -4.28
CA ASN A 5 -8.45 -16.99 -3.89
C ASN A 5 -8.32 -17.13 -2.36
N TYR A 6 -8.97 -16.24 -1.61
CA TYR A 6 -8.96 -16.22 -0.14
C TYR A 6 -10.41 -16.26 0.38
N PRO A 7 -11.08 -17.42 0.28
CA PRO A 7 -12.52 -17.54 0.54
C PRO A 7 -12.91 -17.29 1.99
N THR A 8 -11.97 -17.44 2.93
CA THR A 8 -12.20 -17.13 4.36
C THR A 8 -12.29 -15.64 4.62
N GLY A 9 -11.75 -14.79 3.74
CA GLY A 9 -11.82 -13.34 3.89
C GLY A 9 -11.05 -12.76 5.09
N ASN A 10 -10.20 -13.56 5.74
CA ASN A 10 -9.47 -13.17 6.96
C ASN A 10 -8.25 -12.27 6.65
N TYR A 11 -8.45 -11.21 5.86
CA TYR A 11 -7.40 -10.27 5.50
C TYR A 11 -7.95 -8.86 5.27
N VAL A 12 -7.07 -7.87 5.46
CA VAL A 12 -7.35 -6.47 5.17
C VAL A 12 -6.37 -5.98 4.12
N TRP A 13 -6.89 -5.34 3.08
CA TRP A 13 -6.08 -4.67 2.07
C TRP A 13 -5.66 -3.28 2.56
N GLN A 14 -4.35 -3.06 2.63
CA GLN A 14 -3.72 -1.83 3.12
C GLN A 14 -2.97 -1.14 1.97
N GLN A 15 -3.19 0.17 1.79
CA GLN A 15 -2.46 1.05 0.87
C GLN A 15 -2.25 2.41 1.53
N ASP A 16 -1.21 3.13 1.12
CA ASP A 16 -0.93 4.49 1.55
C ASP A 16 -1.90 5.51 0.91
N GLY A 17 -1.78 6.77 1.33
CA GLY A 17 -2.61 7.89 0.89
C GLY A 17 -2.27 8.47 -0.49
N ALA A 18 -1.58 7.76 -1.38
CA ALA A 18 -1.26 8.28 -2.71
C ALA A 18 -2.55 8.66 -3.49
N PRO A 19 -2.54 9.73 -4.34
CA PRO A 19 -3.74 10.19 -5.04
C PRO A 19 -4.46 9.10 -5.87
N SER A 20 -3.69 8.20 -6.49
CA SER A 20 -4.23 7.05 -7.24
C SER A 20 -4.99 6.07 -6.34
N HIS A 21 -4.53 5.85 -5.11
CA HIS A 21 -5.18 4.97 -4.14
C HIS A 21 -6.44 5.60 -3.54
N MET A 22 -6.44 6.93 -3.35
CA MET A 22 -7.57 7.70 -2.86
C MET A 22 -8.66 7.96 -3.90
N ALA A 23 -8.36 7.76 -5.20
CA ALA A 23 -9.30 7.97 -6.29
C ALA A 23 -10.58 7.15 -6.12
N ALA A 24 -11.74 7.77 -6.41
CA ALA A 24 -13.05 7.13 -6.23
C ALA A 24 -13.17 5.78 -6.97
N LYS A 25 -12.58 5.69 -8.16
CA LYS A 25 -12.53 4.44 -8.94
C LYS A 25 -11.78 3.33 -8.21
N ASN A 26 -10.64 3.64 -7.60
CA ASN A 26 -9.85 2.66 -6.85
C ASN A 26 -10.54 2.25 -5.54
N GLN A 27 -11.15 3.21 -4.83
CA GLN A 27 -11.93 2.94 -3.62
C GLN A 27 -13.12 2.01 -3.91
N LYS A 28 -13.85 2.26 -5.02
CA LYS A 28 -14.94 1.38 -5.47
C LYS A 28 -14.42 -0.01 -5.81
N PHE A 29 -13.31 -0.09 -6.56
CA PHE A 29 -12.69 -1.36 -6.89
C PHE A 29 -12.33 -2.16 -5.63
N CYS A 30 -11.70 -1.54 -4.63
CA CYS A 30 -11.32 -2.21 -3.39
C CYS A 30 -12.54 -2.72 -2.62
N LYS A 31 -13.60 -1.90 -2.51
CA LYS A 31 -14.87 -2.28 -1.87
C LYS A 31 -15.49 -3.53 -2.53
N ASP A 32 -15.53 -3.54 -3.86
CA ASP A 32 -16.14 -4.64 -4.61
C ASP A 32 -15.29 -5.93 -4.54
N ASN A 33 -13.96 -5.81 -4.38
CA ASN A 33 -13.04 -6.89 -4.69
C ASN A 33 -12.12 -7.39 -3.56
N MET A 34 -12.02 -6.67 -2.45
CA MET A 34 -11.22 -7.05 -1.26
C MET A 34 -12.13 -7.42 -0.09
N ALA A 35 -11.76 -8.44 0.70
CA ALA A 35 -12.56 -8.89 1.85
C ALA A 35 -12.81 -7.74 2.83
N HIS A 36 -11.71 -7.08 3.22
CA HIS A 36 -11.72 -5.81 3.93
C HIS A 36 -10.67 -4.90 3.30
N PHE A 37 -10.83 -3.58 3.41
CA PHE A 37 -9.81 -2.61 3.03
C PHE A 37 -9.92 -1.37 3.90
N TRP A 38 -8.82 -0.63 4.05
CA TRP A 38 -8.86 0.66 4.72
C TRP A 38 -9.29 1.76 3.75
N PRO A 39 -10.43 2.43 4.01
CA PRO A 39 -10.89 3.50 3.13
C PRO A 39 -9.97 4.72 3.23
N LYS A 40 -10.02 5.59 2.22
CA LYS A 40 -9.16 6.79 2.13
C LYS A 40 -9.14 7.71 3.38
N ASN A 41 -10.18 7.68 4.20
CA ASN A 41 -10.30 8.52 5.41
C ASN A 41 -9.74 7.82 6.68
N PHE A 42 -9.32 6.56 6.57
CA PHE A 42 -8.77 5.79 7.68
C PHE A 42 -7.25 5.97 7.81
N TRP A 43 -6.55 6.15 6.69
CA TRP A 43 -5.09 6.31 6.68
C TRP A 43 -4.70 7.73 7.12
N PRO A 44 -3.84 7.89 8.16
CA PRO A 44 -3.33 9.19 8.54
C PRO A 44 -2.37 9.75 7.46
N PRO A 45 -2.46 11.05 7.11
CA PRO A 45 -1.55 11.65 6.15
C PRO A 45 -0.08 11.56 6.61
N SER A 46 0.82 11.32 5.65
CA SER A 46 2.28 11.35 5.89
C SER A 46 2.78 10.40 6.97
N SER A 47 2.21 9.19 7.07
CA SER A 47 2.61 8.16 8.03
C SER A 47 3.30 6.95 7.37
N PRO A 48 4.55 7.08 6.89
CA PRO A 48 5.32 5.97 6.34
C PRO A 48 5.69 4.91 7.38
N ASP A 49 5.70 5.29 8.67
CA ASP A 49 5.91 4.41 9.81
C ASP A 49 4.80 3.36 9.96
N LEU A 50 3.58 3.67 9.50
CA LEU A 50 2.43 2.76 9.56
C LEU A 50 2.30 1.85 8.34
N ASN A 51 3.03 2.12 7.26
CA ASN A 51 3.08 1.25 6.08
C ASN A 51 4.22 0.23 6.24
N PRO A 52 3.95 -1.08 6.41
CA PRO A 52 4.99 -2.08 6.58
C PRO A 52 6.01 -2.10 5.44
N LEU A 53 5.59 -1.74 4.21
CA LEU A 53 6.50 -1.63 3.08
C LEU A 53 7.46 -0.44 3.24
N ASP A 54 6.98 0.74 3.63
CA ASP A 54 7.83 1.93 3.79
C ASP A 54 8.73 1.85 5.02
N PHE A 55 8.16 1.41 6.15
CA PHE A 55 8.87 1.28 7.42
C PHE A 55 9.99 0.24 7.37
N PHE A 56 9.71 -0.94 6.83
CA PHE A 56 10.66 -2.06 6.86
C PHE A 56 11.25 -2.35 5.49
N TRP A 57 10.44 -2.79 4.53
CA TRP A 57 10.97 -3.37 3.29
C TRP A 57 11.79 -2.37 2.46
N TRP A 58 11.25 -1.19 2.20
CA TRP A 58 11.94 -0.14 1.45
C TRP A 58 13.10 0.47 2.24
N ALA A 59 12.98 0.60 3.56
CA ALA A 59 14.09 1.04 4.40
C ALA A 59 15.27 0.07 4.31
N GLN A 60 15.01 -1.24 4.38
CA GLN A 60 16.04 -2.28 4.27
C GLN A 60 16.68 -2.30 2.87
N LEU A 61 15.90 -2.09 1.82
CA LEU A 61 16.43 -2.00 0.46
C LEU A 61 17.31 -0.76 0.26
N ARG A 62 16.96 0.38 0.85
CA ARG A 62 17.79 1.60 0.82
C ARG A 62 19.07 1.47 1.66
N ALA A 63 19.00 0.79 2.79
CA ALA A 63 20.15 0.58 3.68
C ALA A 63 21.16 -0.43 3.12
N ARG A 64 20.75 -1.24 2.13
CA ARG A 64 21.68 -2.07 1.37
C ARG A 64 22.57 -1.19 0.51
N PRO A 65 23.90 -1.35 0.56
CA PRO A 65 24.81 -0.67 -0.34
C PRO A 65 24.64 -1.27 -1.74
N THR A 66 23.70 -0.73 -2.52
CA THR A 66 23.64 -1.00 -3.95
C THR A 66 24.61 -0.06 -4.65
N GLY A 67 25.55 -0.62 -5.41
CA GLY A 67 26.23 0.13 -6.48
C GLY A 67 25.24 0.83 -7.42
N PRO A 68 25.70 1.70 -8.32
CA PRO A 68 25.00 2.90 -8.78
C PRO A 68 23.65 2.60 -9.43
N LEU A 69 22.58 2.70 -8.64
CA LEU A 69 21.19 2.83 -9.10
C LEU A 69 20.50 3.99 -8.37
N THR A 70 21.28 4.99 -7.97
CA THR A 70 20.78 6.27 -7.46
C THR A 70 20.28 7.12 -8.63
N SER A 71 19.12 6.80 -9.22
CA SER A 71 18.44 7.79 -10.07
C SER A 71 16.93 7.63 -10.29
N ILE A 72 16.20 6.71 -9.64
CA ILE A 72 14.77 6.50 -9.97
C ILE A 72 13.78 6.88 -8.85
N LEU A 73 14.23 7.22 -7.65
CA LEU A 73 13.31 7.54 -6.55
C LEU A 73 13.63 8.90 -5.93
N THR A 74 13.47 9.95 -6.74
CA THR A 74 13.21 11.31 -6.26
C THR A 74 11.85 11.73 -6.83
N LEU A 75 10.79 11.55 -6.05
CA LEU A 75 9.52 12.26 -6.16
C LEU A 75 9.15 12.73 -4.75
#